data_AF-A0ABD3DMW8-F1
#
_entry.id   AF-A0ABD3DMW8-F1
#
_cell.length_a   1.000
_cell.length_b   1.000
_cell.length_c   1.000
_cell.angle_alpha   90.00
_cell.angle_beta   90.00
_cell.angle_gamma   90.00
#
_symmetry.space_group_name_H-M   'P 1'
#
loop_
_entity.id
_entity.type
_entity.pdbx_description
1 polymer ?
#
loop_
_entity_poly.entity_id
_entity_poly.type
_entity_poly.pdbx_seq_one_letter_code
_entity_poly.pdbx_strand_id
1 'polypeptide(L)'
;MSSQSTRNNQIPAQNGSGSRSSSSYGNAPVRCHCGIQLELVTSWTDENPGRRFHACPNYKMPSCCGFFRWFDEEMCSRLKEVIPGLLRKTNKLELLLATEQENNKLVQDYELLLAAEQEKNKFVQVVLERQANFLEKYSAVIEDQRNLTAAHVQEEGKDVEDSHCCNGSDHCHSSHVPA
;
A
#
# COMPACT_ATOMS: atom_id res chain seq x y z
N MET A 1 15.05 41.38 -19.82
CA MET A 1 13.72 41.58 -20.40
C MET A 1 13.05 40.22 -20.49
N SER A 2 12.30 39.85 -19.45
CA SER A 2 11.65 38.53 -19.39
C SER A 2 10.25 38.73 -18.81
N SER A 3 9.28 38.76 -19.72
CA SER A 3 7.86 38.96 -19.50
C SER A 3 7.21 37.66 -19.03
N GLN A 4 6.47 37.69 -17.92
CA GLN A 4 5.52 36.61 -17.53
C GLN A 4 4.37 37.31 -16.77
N SER A 5 3.24 37.64 -17.40
CA SER A 5 2.11 36.78 -17.82
C SER A 5 1.52 35.94 -16.68
N THR A 6 0.38 36.37 -16.14
CA THR A 6 -0.52 35.52 -15.34
C THR A 6 -1.99 35.87 -15.65
N ARG A 7 -2.46 35.16 -16.68
CA ARG A 7 -3.79 34.59 -16.97
C ARG A 7 -5.01 35.11 -16.17
N ASN A 8 -5.88 35.82 -16.89
CA ASN A 8 -7.32 35.90 -16.63
C ASN A 8 -7.96 34.51 -16.77
N ASN A 9 -8.59 34.00 -15.71
CA ASN A 9 -9.51 32.86 -15.81
C ASN A 9 -10.95 33.35 -15.64
N GLN A 10 -11.66 33.46 -16.77
CA GLN A 10 -13.12 33.55 -16.81
C GLN A 10 -13.71 32.16 -16.51
N ILE A 11 -14.55 32.07 -15.47
CA ILE A 11 -15.35 30.88 -15.17
C ILE A 11 -16.68 30.99 -15.96
N PRO A 12 -17.14 29.93 -16.64
CA PRO A 12 -18.38 29.98 -17.42
C PRO A 12 -19.62 29.98 -16.53
N ALA A 13 -20.62 30.76 -16.94
CA ALA A 13 -21.90 30.93 -16.26
C ALA A 13 -22.70 29.62 -16.21
N GLN A 14 -23.12 29.20 -15.02
CA GLN A 14 -24.14 28.17 -14.86
C GLN A 14 -25.52 28.80 -14.65
N ASN A 15 -26.49 28.29 -15.41
CA ASN A 15 -27.91 28.64 -15.37
C ASN A 15 -28.55 28.16 -14.06
N GLY A 16 -28.84 29.10 -13.17
CA GLY A 16 -29.76 28.90 -12.05
C GLY A 16 -30.91 29.90 -12.17
N SER A 17 -32.13 29.40 -12.42
CA SER A 17 -33.35 30.21 -12.43
C SER A 17 -33.71 30.64 -11.01
N GLY A 18 -33.04 31.68 -10.53
CA GLY A 18 -33.42 32.43 -9.33
C GLY A 18 -34.00 33.77 -9.76
N SER A 19 -35.24 34.05 -9.36
CA SER A 19 -35.91 35.34 -9.59
C SER A 19 -35.03 36.49 -9.13
N ARG A 20 -34.44 37.22 -10.08
CA ARG A 20 -33.66 38.43 -9.80
C ARG A 20 -34.63 39.56 -9.54
N SER A 21 -34.89 39.87 -8.28
CA SER A 21 -35.45 41.16 -7.90
C SER A 21 -34.51 42.24 -8.44
N SER A 22 -34.93 42.91 -9.51
CA SER A 22 -34.18 43.98 -10.16
C SER A 22 -34.20 45.23 -9.29
N SER A 23 -33.39 45.24 -8.23
CA SER A 23 -33.07 46.48 -7.52
C SER A 23 -32.13 47.30 -8.40
N SER A 24 -32.69 48.33 -9.01
CA SER A 24 -32.06 49.28 -9.93
C SER A 24 -30.97 50.18 -9.31
N TYR A 25 -30.25 49.71 -8.29
CA TYR A 25 -29.17 50.44 -7.59
C TYR A 25 -27.76 49.88 -7.87
N GLY A 26 -27.61 48.82 -8.68
CA GLY A 26 -26.42 47.98 -8.70
C GLY A 26 -25.31 48.27 -9.73
N ASN A 27 -25.29 49.43 -10.41
CA ASN A 27 -24.31 49.65 -11.50
C ASN A 27 -23.65 51.04 -11.52
N ALA A 28 -23.86 51.87 -10.50
CA ALA A 28 -23.15 53.15 -10.42
C ALA A 28 -21.69 52.90 -9.95
N PRO A 29 -20.69 53.43 -10.65
CA PRO A 29 -19.29 53.30 -10.24
C PRO A 29 -19.08 53.96 -8.89
N VAL A 30 -18.63 53.20 -7.89
CA VAL A 30 -18.25 53.73 -6.58
C VAL A 30 -16.96 54.52 -6.73
N ARG A 31 -16.90 55.74 -6.20
CA ARG A 31 -15.70 56.58 -6.20
C ARG A 31 -15.28 56.92 -4.77
N CYS A 32 -13.98 57.02 -4.51
CA CYS A 32 -13.47 57.55 -3.25
C CYS A 32 -13.52 59.10 -3.24
N HIS A 33 -13.16 59.70 -2.10
CA HIS A 33 -13.09 61.17 -1.96
C HIS A 33 -12.00 61.83 -2.82
N CYS A 34 -11.08 61.06 -3.41
CA CYS A 34 -10.13 61.57 -4.41
C CYS A 34 -10.72 61.64 -5.83
N GLY A 35 -11.99 61.21 -6.02
CA GLY A 35 -12.64 61.11 -7.32
C GLY A 35 -12.27 59.84 -8.12
N ILE A 36 -11.43 58.96 -7.57
CA ILE A 36 -10.97 57.73 -8.23
C ILE A 36 -12.08 56.68 -8.15
N GLN A 37 -12.39 56.04 -9.28
CA GLN A 37 -13.31 54.91 -9.34
C GLN A 37 -12.70 53.67 -8.67
N LEU A 38 -13.49 52.99 -7.85
CA LEU A 38 -13.06 51.89 -7.01
C LEU A 38 -13.48 50.55 -7.59
N GLU A 39 -12.55 49.61 -7.56
CA GLU A 39 -12.82 48.21 -7.86
C GLU A 39 -13.38 47.49 -6.62
N LEU A 40 -14.09 46.41 -6.87
CA LEU A 40 -14.58 45.52 -5.83
C LEU A 40 -13.50 44.50 -5.50
N VAL A 41 -12.92 44.59 -4.30
CA VAL A 41 -11.81 43.75 -3.85
C VAL A 41 -12.33 42.67 -2.91
N THR A 42 -11.75 41.46 -2.97
CA THR A 42 -12.10 40.34 -2.06
C THR A 42 -11.05 40.22 -0.95
N SER A 43 -11.49 40.18 0.31
CA SER A 43 -10.64 39.88 1.45
C SER A 43 -10.36 38.38 1.54
N TRP A 44 -9.11 38.02 1.84
CA TRP A 44 -8.68 36.64 2.06
C TRP A 44 -8.07 36.45 3.46
N THR A 45 -8.40 37.34 4.39
CA THR A 45 -8.01 37.20 5.79
C THR A 45 -8.83 36.12 6.49
N ASP A 46 -8.30 35.52 7.55
CA ASP A 46 -9.03 34.51 8.35
C ASP A 46 -10.32 35.05 8.96
N GLU A 47 -10.37 36.35 9.26
CA GLU A 47 -11.53 37.01 9.87
C GLU A 47 -12.63 37.34 8.85
N ASN A 48 -12.25 37.65 7.61
CA ASN A 48 -13.17 38.05 6.54
C ASN A 48 -12.85 37.29 5.24
N PRO A 49 -12.89 35.94 5.23
CA PRO A 49 -12.57 35.17 4.05
C PRO A 49 -13.66 35.34 2.99
N GLY A 50 -13.27 35.73 1.79
CA GLY A 50 -14.19 35.92 0.66
C GLY A 50 -15.06 37.18 0.72
N ARG A 51 -14.97 38.00 1.77
CA ARG A 51 -15.82 39.20 1.94
C ARG A 51 -15.32 40.35 1.08
N ARG A 52 -16.20 40.97 0.29
CA ARG A 52 -15.80 42.01 -0.66
C ARG A 52 -15.93 43.42 -0.10
N PHE A 53 -15.05 44.32 -0.52
CA PHE A 53 -15.00 45.73 -0.12
C PHE A 53 -14.52 46.65 -1.23
N HIS A 54 -14.80 47.94 -1.08
CA HIS A 54 -14.18 49.02 -1.84
C HIS A 54 -13.22 49.80 -0.94
N ALA A 55 -12.01 50.07 -1.41
CA ALA A 55 -11.04 50.88 -0.68
C ALA A 55 -10.30 51.85 -1.61
N CYS A 56 -9.87 52.99 -1.08
CA CYS A 56 -9.05 53.94 -1.83
C CYS A 56 -7.73 53.26 -2.24
N PRO A 57 -7.33 53.30 -3.53
CA PRO A 57 -6.08 52.69 -3.98
C PRO A 57 -4.85 53.37 -3.36
N ASN A 58 -4.98 54.64 -2.94
CA ASN A 58 -3.91 55.38 -2.28
C ASN A 58 -3.75 55.04 -0.79
N TYR A 59 -4.31 53.92 -0.29
CA TYR A 59 -4.34 53.59 1.15
C TYR A 59 -2.98 53.54 1.86
N LYS A 60 -1.88 53.36 1.11
CA LYS A 60 -0.50 53.36 1.62
C LYS A 60 0.22 54.71 1.49
N MET A 61 -0.43 55.71 0.90
CA MET A 61 0.16 57.01 0.63
C MET A 61 -0.32 58.05 1.65
N PRO A 62 0.48 59.08 1.96
CA PRO A 62 0.02 60.22 2.77
C PRO A 62 -1.20 60.94 2.19
N SER A 63 -1.43 60.82 0.87
CA SER A 63 -2.59 61.34 0.15
C SER A 63 -3.83 60.44 0.22
N CYS A 64 -3.83 59.39 1.04
CA CYS A 64 -4.98 58.53 1.26
C CYS A 64 -6.16 59.34 1.82
N CYS A 65 -7.32 59.24 1.17
CA CYS A 65 -8.56 59.83 1.69
C CYS A 65 -9.35 58.94 2.66
N GLY A 66 -8.77 57.81 3.07
CA GLY A 66 -9.36 56.88 4.04
C GLY A 66 -10.64 56.15 3.60
N PHE A 67 -11.06 56.29 2.33
CA PHE A 67 -12.30 55.65 1.88
C PHE A 67 -12.19 54.12 1.99
N PHE A 68 -13.12 53.52 2.74
CA PHE A 68 -13.31 52.08 2.87
C PHE A 68 -14.79 51.77 3.09
N ARG A 69 -15.33 50.76 2.41
CA ARG A 69 -16.69 50.27 2.62
C ARG A 69 -16.80 48.79 2.28
N TRP A 70 -17.42 48.01 3.17
CA TRP A 70 -17.82 46.63 2.88
C TRP A 70 -18.94 46.60 1.84
N PHE A 71 -18.78 45.75 0.83
CA PHE A 71 -19.82 45.47 -0.15
C PHE A 71 -20.73 44.35 0.36
N ASP A 72 -20.13 43.27 0.85
CA ASP A 72 -20.87 42.18 1.48
C ASP A 72 -21.11 42.46 2.97
N GLU A 73 -22.27 42.05 3.47
CA GLU A 73 -22.57 42.05 4.89
C GLU A 73 -21.60 41.16 5.67
N GLU A 74 -21.51 41.41 6.97
CA GLU A 74 -20.67 40.59 7.82
C GLU A 74 -21.29 39.22 8.01
N MET A 75 -20.46 38.18 7.92
CA MET A 75 -20.91 36.82 8.19
C MET A 75 -21.33 36.70 9.66
N CYS A 76 -22.43 35.98 9.92
CA CYS A 76 -22.85 35.74 11.30
C CYS A 76 -21.77 34.96 12.08
N SER A 77 -21.68 35.21 13.39
CA SER A 77 -20.64 34.63 14.25
C SER A 77 -20.55 33.10 14.14
N ARG A 78 -21.69 32.43 13.98
CA ARG A 78 -21.75 30.98 13.79
C ARG A 78 -21.00 30.52 12.54
N LEU A 79 -21.13 31.24 11.42
CA LEU A 79 -20.44 30.86 10.18
C LEU A 79 -18.93 31.10 10.26
N LYS A 80 -18.51 32.17 10.97
CA LYS A 80 -17.09 32.44 11.25
C LYS A 80 -16.43 31.33 12.06
N GLU A 81 -17.19 30.61 12.89
CA GLU A 81 -16.69 29.45 13.65
C GLU A 81 -16.71 28.15 12.82
N VAL A 82 -17.82 27.89 12.12
CA VAL A 82 -18.05 26.60 11.46
C VAL A 82 -17.20 26.44 10.20
N ILE A 83 -17.13 27.46 9.34
CA ILE A 83 -16.47 27.35 8.02
C ILE A 83 -14.99 27.02 8.15
N PRO A 84 -14.18 27.71 8.99
CA PRO A 84 -12.78 27.33 9.17
C PRO A 84 -12.62 25.92 9.72
N GLY A 85 -13.53 25.48 10.58
CA GLY A 85 -13.54 24.11 11.10
C GLY A 85 -13.78 23.06 10.00
N LEU A 86 -14.71 23.33 9.08
CA LEU A 86 -14.99 22.46 7.94
C LEU A 86 -13.83 22.44 6.94
N LEU A 87 -13.22 23.60 6.65
CA LEU A 87 -12.05 23.69 5.77
C LEU A 87 -10.87 22.87 6.32
N ARG A 88 -10.54 23.02 7.61
CA ARG A 88 -9.48 22.21 8.25
C ARG A 88 -9.76 20.72 8.15
N LYS A 89 -11.01 20.29 8.38
CA LYS A 89 -11.40 18.88 8.25
C LYS A 89 -11.27 18.39 6.81
N THR A 90 -11.72 19.18 5.85
CA THR A 90 -11.67 18.84 4.42
C THR A 90 -10.22 18.68 3.97
N ASN A 91 -9.36 19.68 4.23
CA ASN A 91 -7.94 19.63 3.89
C ASN A 91 -7.23 18.43 4.58
N LYS A 92 -7.60 18.12 5.83
CA LYS A 92 -7.06 16.94 6.54
C LYS A 92 -7.48 15.64 5.87
N LEU A 93 -8.75 15.52 5.47
CA LEU A 93 -9.26 14.32 4.79
C LEU A 93 -8.62 14.15 3.42
N GLU A 94 -8.44 15.24 2.66
CA GLU A 94 -7.73 15.22 1.38
C GLU A 94 -6.29 14.73 1.54
N LEU A 95 -5.58 15.22 2.56
CA LEU A 95 -4.21 14.77 2.85
C LEU A 95 -4.17 13.28 3.20
N LEU A 96 -5.07 12.82 4.08
CA LEU A 96 -5.13 11.41 4.48
C LEU A 96 -5.46 10.50 3.29
N LEU A 97 -6.38 10.93 2.43
CA LEU A 97 -6.73 10.18 1.23
C LEU A 97 -5.54 10.06 0.27
N ALA A 98 -4.76 11.12 0.09
CA ALA A 98 -3.57 11.09 -0.75
C ALA A 98 -2.53 10.11 -0.21
N THR A 99 -2.24 10.16 1.10
CA THR A 99 -1.33 9.20 1.76
C THR A 99 -1.84 7.76 1.65
N GLU A 100 -3.14 7.54 1.83
CA GLU A 100 -3.73 6.22 1.71
C GLU A 100 -3.61 5.67 0.28
N GLN A 101 -3.80 6.51 -0.73
CA GLN A 101 -3.58 6.13 -2.13
C GLN A 101 -2.12 5.74 -2.41
N GLU A 102 -1.16 6.45 -1.81
CA GLU A 102 0.26 6.11 -1.91
C GLU A 102 0.58 4.77 -1.20
N ASN A 103 0.04 4.56 0.01
CA ASN A 103 0.19 3.30 0.74
C ASN A 103 -0.38 2.13 -0.06
N ASN A 104 -1.57 2.29 -0.65
CA ASN A 104 -2.18 1.25 -1.46
C ASN A 104 -1.35 0.89 -2.70
N LYS A 105 -0.71 1.88 -3.34
CA LYS A 105 0.25 1.60 -4.43
C LYS A 105 1.44 0.80 -3.94
N LEU A 106 2.00 1.17 -2.79
CA LEU A 106 3.13 0.46 -2.20
C LEU A 106 2.77 -1.00 -1.84
N VAL A 107 1.58 -1.21 -1.27
CA VAL A 107 1.07 -2.56 -0.99
C VAL A 107 0.94 -3.35 -2.29
N GLN A 108 0.39 -2.75 -3.34
CA GLN A 108 0.25 -3.40 -4.64
C GLN A 108 1.60 -3.80 -5.25
N ASP A 109 2.60 -2.92 -5.15
CA ASP A 109 3.96 -3.18 -5.61
C ASP A 109 4.61 -4.33 -4.81
N TYR A 110 4.38 -4.35 -3.49
CA TYR A 110 4.88 -5.42 -2.62
C TYR A 110 4.22 -6.77 -2.94
N GLU A 111 2.92 -6.79 -3.19
CA GLU A 111 2.20 -7.99 -3.62
C GLU A 111 2.76 -8.55 -4.92
N LEU A 112 3.09 -7.69 -5.89
CA LEU A 112 3.69 -8.10 -7.15
C LEU A 112 5.09 -8.72 -6.95
N LEU A 113 5.92 -8.10 -6.11
CA LEU A 113 7.25 -8.63 -5.77
C LEU A 113 7.15 -9.96 -5.04
N LEU A 114 6.21 -10.08 -4.10
CA LEU A 114 5.98 -11.31 -3.37
C LEU A 114 5.52 -12.44 -4.30
N ALA A 115 4.65 -12.15 -5.26
CA ALA A 115 4.22 -13.12 -6.26
C ALA A 115 5.40 -13.61 -7.12
N ALA A 116 6.25 -12.71 -7.59
CA ALA A 116 7.45 -13.06 -8.35
C ALA A 116 8.43 -13.91 -7.52
N GLU A 117 8.57 -13.63 -6.23
CA GLU A 117 9.40 -14.42 -5.33
C GLU A 117 8.80 -15.82 -5.07
N GLN A 118 7.48 -15.90 -4.90
CA GLN A 118 6.78 -17.18 -4.81
C GLN A 118 6.99 -18.04 -6.06
N GLU A 119 7.06 -17.45 -7.25
CA GLU A 119 7.35 -18.20 -8.48
C GLU A 119 8.75 -18.81 -8.47
N LYS A 120 9.76 -18.08 -7.99
CA LYS A 120 11.11 -18.64 -7.81
C LYS A 120 11.11 -19.76 -6.77
N ASN A 121 10.37 -19.58 -5.68
CA ASN A 121 10.28 -20.58 -4.62
C ASN A 121 9.65 -21.89 -5.13
N LYS A 122 8.72 -21.84 -6.09
CA LYS A 122 8.19 -23.06 -6.74
C LYS A 122 9.29 -23.84 -7.45
N PHE A 123 10.22 -23.17 -8.13
CA PHE A 123 11.34 -23.86 -8.79
C PHE A 123 12.25 -24.55 -7.76
N VAL A 124 12.62 -23.84 -6.69
CA VAL A 124 13.42 -24.40 -5.60
C VAL A 124 12.73 -25.62 -4.98
N GLN A 125 11.42 -25.51 -4.73
CA GLN A 125 10.63 -26.61 -4.19
C GLN A 125 10.66 -27.86 -5.08
N VAL A 126 10.48 -27.71 -6.40
CA VAL A 126 10.57 -28.83 -7.34
C VAL A 126 11.94 -29.51 -7.31
N VAL A 127 13.02 -28.73 -7.19
CA VAL A 127 14.38 -29.27 -7.09
C VAL A 127 14.57 -30.05 -5.79
N LEU A 128 14.11 -29.50 -4.67
CA LEU A 128 14.18 -30.16 -3.36
C LEU A 128 13.39 -31.45 -3.33
N GLU A 129 12.18 -31.47 -3.90
CA GLU A 129 11.35 -32.68 -4.01
C GLU A 129 12.04 -33.76 -4.85
N ARG A 130 12.65 -33.39 -5.98
CA ARG A 130 13.44 -34.34 -6.79
C ARG A 130 14.63 -34.91 -6.02
N GLN A 131 15.35 -34.08 -5.26
CA GLN A 131 16.46 -34.53 -4.44
C GLN A 131 15.99 -35.45 -3.30
N ALA A 132 14.89 -35.12 -2.62
CA ALA A 132 14.31 -35.97 -1.59
C ALA A 132 13.91 -37.34 -2.14
N ASN A 133 13.22 -37.38 -3.27
CA ASN A 133 12.84 -38.62 -3.95
C ASN A 133 14.06 -39.46 -4.38
N PHE A 134 15.16 -38.80 -4.78
CA PHE A 134 16.39 -39.50 -5.13
C PHE A 134 17.04 -40.13 -3.89
N LEU A 135 17.11 -39.38 -2.79
CA LEU A 135 17.66 -39.86 -1.53
C LEU A 135 16.86 -41.03 -0.97
N GLU A 136 15.52 -40.96 -1.02
CA GLU A 136 14.63 -42.03 -0.57
C GLU A 136 14.85 -43.33 -1.36
N LYS A 137 15.01 -43.24 -2.68
CA LYS A 137 15.37 -44.39 -3.52
C LYS A 137 16.74 -44.95 -3.14
N TYR A 138 17.72 -44.08 -2.89
CA TYR A 138 19.06 -44.52 -2.53
C TYR A 138 19.09 -45.19 -1.15
N SER A 139 18.34 -44.68 -0.17
CA SER A 139 18.22 -45.35 1.14
C SER A 139 17.56 -46.71 1.04
N ALA A 140 16.51 -46.86 0.22
CA ALA A 140 15.87 -48.15 0.01
C ALA A 140 16.83 -49.20 -0.56
N VAL A 141 17.67 -48.80 -1.54
CA VAL A 141 18.70 -49.67 -2.11
C VAL A 141 19.74 -50.09 -1.05
N ILE A 142 20.17 -49.16 -0.20
CA ILE A 142 21.10 -49.47 0.90
C ILE A 142 20.47 -50.46 1.89
N GLU A 143 19.21 -50.27 2.22
CA GLU A 143 18.49 -51.10 3.18
C GLU A 143 18.26 -52.52 2.65
N ASP A 144 17.89 -52.67 1.38
CA ASP A 144 17.82 -53.98 0.70
C ASP A 144 19.19 -54.69 0.70
N GLN A 145 20.27 -53.98 0.39
CA GLN A 145 21.63 -54.54 0.40
C GLN A 145 22.02 -55.03 1.80
N ARG A 146 21.67 -54.27 2.85
CA ARG A 146 21.89 -54.66 4.26
C ARG A 146 21.09 -55.90 4.64
N ASN A 147 19.82 -55.99 4.22
CA ASN A 147 18.98 -57.15 4.51
C ASN A 147 19.49 -58.42 3.82
N LEU A 148 19.94 -58.32 2.56
CA LEU A 148 20.55 -59.43 1.82
C LEU A 148 21.84 -59.92 2.48
N THR A 149 22.71 -58.99 2.89
CA THR A 149 23.96 -59.35 3.58
C THR A 149 23.71 -59.96 4.96
N ALA A 150 22.72 -59.47 5.71
CA ALA A 150 22.32 -60.07 6.99
C ALA A 150 21.75 -61.49 6.81
N ALA A 151 20.95 -61.73 5.77
CA ALA A 151 20.39 -63.04 5.46
C ALA A 151 21.49 -64.06 5.10
N HIS A 152 22.45 -63.66 4.27
CA HIS A 152 23.59 -64.52 3.91
C HIS A 152 24.42 -64.92 5.13
N VAL A 153 24.70 -63.99 6.05
CA VAL A 153 25.42 -64.27 7.30
C VAL A 153 24.64 -65.23 8.23
N GLN A 154 23.30 -65.16 8.24
CA GLN A 154 22.46 -66.08 9.02
C GLN A 154 22.40 -67.51 8.43
N GLU A 155 22.50 -67.65 7.11
CA GLU A 155 22.58 -68.98 6.47
C GLU A 155 23.95 -69.62 6.70
N GLU A 156 25.05 -68.90 6.49
CA GLU A 156 26.39 -69.44 6.77
C GLU A 156 26.62 -69.77 8.26
N GLY A 157 25.92 -69.09 9.18
CA GLY A 157 25.94 -69.41 10.61
C GLY A 157 25.21 -70.72 10.98
N LYS A 158 24.23 -71.16 10.20
CA LYS A 158 23.51 -72.43 10.44
C LYS A 158 24.32 -73.64 9.97
N ASP A 159 25.06 -73.51 8.88
CA ASP A 159 25.91 -74.59 8.36
C ASP A 159 27.10 -74.92 9.29
N VAL A 160 27.49 -73.99 10.17
CA VAL A 160 28.54 -74.21 11.17
C VAL A 160 28.00 -74.94 12.41
N GLU A 161 26.76 -74.70 12.84
CA GLU A 161 26.15 -75.39 14.00
C GLU A 161 25.85 -76.88 13.70
N ASP A 162 25.48 -77.24 12.47
CA ASP A 162 25.25 -78.64 12.09
C ASP A 162 26.56 -79.45 11.90
N SER A 163 27.70 -78.77 11.73
CA SER A 163 29.02 -79.42 11.58
C SER A 163 29.61 -79.97 12.88
N HIS A 164 29.04 -79.62 14.05
CA HIS A 164 29.55 -80.04 15.36
C HIS A 164 28.86 -81.29 15.94
N CYS A 165 27.93 -81.92 15.22
CA CYS A 165 27.25 -83.13 15.69
C CYS A 165 27.89 -84.46 15.24
N CYS A 166 28.98 -84.48 14.46
CA CYS A 166 29.58 -85.72 13.96
C CYS A 166 31.05 -85.88 14.36
N ASN A 167 31.33 -86.03 15.66
CA ASN A 167 32.56 -86.69 16.13
C ASN A 167 32.28 -87.45 17.43
N GLY A 168 31.83 -88.69 17.30
CA GLY A 168 31.64 -89.57 18.45
C GLY A 168 31.00 -90.90 18.12
N SER A 169 31.87 -91.87 17.78
CA SER A 169 31.72 -93.30 18.06
C SER A 169 31.19 -94.20 16.93
N ASP A 170 32.17 -94.91 16.38
CA ASP A 170 32.13 -96.22 15.75
C ASP A 170 30.97 -97.12 16.21
N HIS A 171 30.29 -97.78 15.28
CA HIS A 171 30.30 -99.25 15.18
C HIS A 171 29.48 -99.72 13.97
N CYS A 172 30.16 -100.19 12.94
CA CYS A 172 29.63 -101.16 12.01
C CYS A 172 30.68 -102.26 11.83
N HIS A 173 30.42 -103.46 12.36
CA HIS A 173 30.74 -104.72 11.68
C HIS A 173 30.09 -105.93 12.38
N SER A 174 29.27 -106.62 11.60
CA SER A 174 28.87 -108.01 11.80
C SER A 174 30.03 -108.94 11.43
N SER A 175 30.29 -110.00 12.22
CA SER A 175 30.90 -111.29 11.80
C SER A 175 30.91 -112.37 12.92
N HIS A 176 30.28 -113.52 12.60
CA HIS A 176 30.54 -114.93 12.98
C HIS A 176 30.46 -115.55 14.42
N VAL A 177 29.44 -116.44 14.56
CA VAL A 177 29.31 -117.85 15.11
C VAL A 177 30.62 -118.67 15.25
N PRO A 178 30.80 -119.78 16.06
CA PRO A 178 29.91 -120.71 16.83
C PRO A 178 30.27 -120.87 18.34
N ALA A 179 29.59 -121.62 19.22
CA ALA A 179 29.11 -123.02 19.21
C ALA A 179 27.89 -123.26 20.12
#